data_AF-A0A2D6AZH1-F1
#
_entry.id   AF-A0A2D6AZH1-F1
#
_cell.length_a   1.000
_cell.length_b   1.000
_cell.length_c   1.000
_cell.angle_alpha   90.00
_cell.angle_beta   90.00
_cell.angle_gamma   90.00
#
_symmetry.space_group_name_H-M   'P 1'
#
loop_
_entity.id
_entity.type
_entity.pdbx_description
1 polymer ?
#
loop_
_entity_poly.entity_id
_entity_poly.type
_entity_poly.pdbx_seq_one_letter_code
_entity_poly.pdbx_strand_id
1 'polypeptide(L)'
;MFDGSDFPKSLDEDVFDEWLEKGRQSKISYSILMIVWDAFENDYVPVYTENREELQKYEKYQTATGRESLVAAYDLYSESRIS
;
A
#
# COMPACT_ATOMS: atom_id res chain seq x y z
N MET A 1 -8.82 -7.76 -5.10
CA MET A 1 -8.66 -6.46 -4.38
C MET A 1 -8.27 -5.32 -5.33
N PHE A 2 -7.28 -5.51 -6.20
CA PHE A 2 -7.01 -4.61 -7.33
C PHE A 2 -7.30 -5.34 -8.64
N ASP A 3 -8.49 -5.17 -9.18
CA ASP A 3 -8.93 -5.88 -10.38
C ASP A 3 -9.34 -4.85 -11.45
N GLY A 4 -8.63 -4.83 -12.59
CA GLY A 4 -8.94 -3.93 -13.72
C GLY A 4 -7.72 -3.28 -14.38
N SER A 5 -7.95 -2.59 -15.50
CA SER A 5 -6.92 -1.92 -16.30
C SER A 5 -6.24 -0.72 -15.62
N ASP A 6 -6.80 -0.27 -14.49
CA ASP A 6 -6.30 0.87 -13.73
C ASP A 6 -5.11 0.49 -12.81
N PHE A 7 -4.83 -0.81 -12.67
CA PHE A 7 -3.76 -1.35 -11.85
C PHE A 7 -2.80 -2.17 -12.70
N PRO A 8 -1.48 -2.11 -12.43
CA PRO A 8 -0.48 -2.82 -13.22
C PRO A 8 -0.57 -4.35 -13.07
N LYS A 9 -1.04 -4.82 -11.92
CA LYS A 9 -1.15 -6.24 -11.58
C LYS A 9 -2.33 -6.46 -10.65
N SER A 10 -2.88 -7.66 -10.62
CA SER A 10 -3.87 -8.01 -9.59
C SER A 10 -3.15 -8.29 -8.27
N LEU A 11 -3.65 -7.69 -7.19
CA LEU A 11 -3.27 -8.08 -5.83
C LEU A 11 -4.32 -9.03 -5.28
N ASP A 12 -3.85 -10.22 -4.91
CA ASP A 12 -4.64 -11.24 -4.24
C ASP A 12 -5.10 -10.73 -2.87
N GLU A 13 -6.34 -11.03 -2.51
CA GLU A 13 -6.94 -10.65 -1.25
C GLU A 13 -6.24 -11.36 -0.08
N ASP A 14 -5.85 -12.63 -0.25
CA ASP A 14 -5.12 -13.38 0.78
C ASP A 14 -3.76 -12.73 1.11
N VAL A 15 -3.07 -12.21 0.09
CA VAL A 15 -1.78 -11.50 0.27
C VAL A 15 -2.00 -10.16 0.98
N PHE A 16 -3.06 -9.45 0.62
CA PHE A 16 -3.42 -8.20 1.27
C PHE A 16 -3.78 -8.41 2.75
N ASP A 17 -4.55 -9.45 3.05
CA ASP A 17 -4.95 -9.78 4.42
C ASP A 17 -3.73 -10.16 5.28
N GLU A 18 -2.78 -10.91 4.72
CA GLU A 18 -1.51 -11.20 5.39
C GLU A 18 -0.74 -9.92 5.72
N TRP A 19 -0.76 -8.91 4.85
CA TRP A 19 -0.12 -7.62 5.11
C TRP A 19 -0.85 -6.82 6.19
N LEU A 20 -2.18 -6.79 6.18
CA LEU A 20 -2.96 -6.17 7.26
C LEU A 20 -2.65 -6.82 8.61
N GLU A 21 -2.65 -8.16 8.66
CA GLU A 21 -2.37 -8.91 9.88
C GLU A 21 -0.95 -8.64 10.39
N LYS A 22 0.05 -8.67 9.50
CA LYS A 22 1.44 -8.33 9.86
C LYS A 22 1.58 -6.91 10.40
N GLY A 23 0.91 -5.94 9.79
CA GLY A 23 0.89 -4.56 10.27
C GLY A 23 0.34 -4.45 11.69
N ARG A 24 -0.79 -5.12 11.96
CA ARG A 24 -1.45 -5.16 13.28
C ARG A 24 -0.65 -5.89 14.36
N GLN A 25 0.05 -6.96 13.98
CA GLN A 25 0.86 -7.77 14.91
C GLN A 25 2.27 -7.19 15.14
N SER A 26 2.65 -6.14 14.41
CA SER A 26 3.92 -5.47 14.59
C SER A 26 4.05 -4.92 16.02
N LYS A 27 5.27 -4.98 16.56
CA LYS A 27 5.61 -4.33 17.83
C LYS A 27 5.60 -2.81 17.73
N ILE A 28 5.74 -2.29 16.52
CA ILE A 28 5.66 -0.85 16.20
C ILE A 28 4.19 -0.55 15.92
N SER A 29 3.69 0.57 16.44
CA SER A 29 2.26 0.91 16.41
C SER A 29 1.88 1.56 15.09
N TYR A 30 2.14 0.86 13.99
CA TYR A 30 1.74 1.28 12.65
C TYR A 30 0.23 1.51 12.62
N SER A 31 -0.16 2.61 11.98
CA SER A 31 -1.55 3.03 11.81
C SER A 31 -2.03 2.87 10.38
N ILE A 32 -1.10 2.85 9.42
CA ILE A 32 -1.40 2.86 7.99
C ILE A 32 -0.58 1.78 7.29
N LEU A 33 -1.26 1.00 6.44
CA LEU A 33 -0.66 0.15 5.41
C LEU A 33 -0.75 0.87 4.06
N MET A 34 0.39 1.07 3.43
CA MET A 34 0.51 1.61 2.08
C MET A 34 0.82 0.49 1.11
N ILE A 35 0.07 0.43 0.02
CA ILE A 35 0.36 -0.44 -1.11
C ILE A 35 1.13 0.38 -2.13
N VAL A 36 2.40 0.06 -2.30
CA VAL A 36 3.30 0.74 -3.23
C VAL A 36 3.60 -0.20 -4.38
N TRP A 37 3.63 0.33 -5.59
CA TRP A 37 4.11 -0.38 -6.78
C TRP A 37 5.59 -0.10 -6.98
N ASP A 38 6.44 -1.13 -6.98
CA ASP A 38 7.82 -1.03 -7.44
C ASP A 38 7.87 -1.42 -8.93
N ALA A 39 8.11 -0.43 -9.79
CA ALA A 39 8.20 -0.62 -11.23
C ALA A 39 9.44 -1.41 -11.69
N PHE A 40 10.48 -1.50 -10.86
CA PHE A 40 11.68 -2.29 -11.15
C PHE A 40 11.44 -3.78 -10.86
N GLU A 41 10.88 -4.10 -9.70
CA GLU A 41 10.53 -5.48 -9.33
C GLU A 41 9.23 -5.94 -10.01
N ASN A 42 8.44 -5.00 -10.55
CA ASN A 42 7.15 -5.23 -11.19
C ASN A 42 6.17 -5.92 -10.23
N ASP A 43 6.17 -5.47 -8.97
CA ASP A 43 5.34 -6.03 -7.92
C ASP A 43 4.89 -5.01 -6.88
N TYR A 44 3.88 -5.40 -6.10
CA TYR A 44 3.40 -4.62 -4.97
C TYR A 44 4.24 -4.90 -3.72
N VAL A 45 4.54 -3.84 -2.97
CA VAL A 45 5.23 -3.92 -1.69
C VAL A 45 4.40 -3.24 -0.60
N PRO A 46 4.25 -3.88 0.58
CA PRO A 46 3.60 -3.28 1.73
C PRO A 46 4.56 -2.36 2.46
N VAL A 47 4.16 -1.11 2.67
CA VAL A 47 4.89 -0.15 3.50
C VAL A 47 4.03 0.24 4.69
N TYR A 48 4.59 0.11 5.90
CA TYR A 48 3.87 0.40 7.13
C TYR A 48 4.35 1.72 7.73
N THR A 49 3.42 2.58 8.12
CA THR A 49 3.73 3.88 8.73
C THR A 49 2.79 4.21 9.88
N GLU A 50 3.30 4.99 10.83
CA GLU A 50 2.50 5.59 11.91
C GLU A 50 1.95 6.96 11.51
N ASN A 51 2.58 7.61 10.52
CA ASN A 51 2.29 8.99 10.13
C ASN A 51 1.78 9.07 8.69
N ARG A 52 0.63 9.75 8.53
CA ARG A 52 0.00 10.03 7.24
C ARG A 52 0.85 10.91 6.32
N GLU A 53 1.78 11.69 6.88
CA GLU A 53 2.72 12.52 6.10
C GLU A 53 3.65 11.68 5.21
N GLU A 54 3.95 10.42 5.59
CA GLU A 54 4.75 9.51 4.78
C GLU A 54 4.07 9.18 3.43
N LEU A 55 2.73 9.26 3.36
CA LEU A 55 1.99 9.12 2.10
C LEU A 55 2.40 10.16 1.07
N GLN A 56 2.77 11.37 1.50
CA GLN A 56 3.14 12.47 0.61
C GLN A 56 4.52 12.29 -0.02
N LYS A 57 5.33 11.35 0.48
CA LYS A 57 6.64 11.04 -0.10
C LYS A 57 6.54 10.25 -1.40
N TYR A 58 5.40 9.63 -1.64
CA TYR A 58 5.16 8.81 -2.83
C TYR A 58 4.24 9.56 -3.80
N GLU A 59 4.64 9.58 -5.07
CA GLU A 59 3.75 10.01 -6.14
C GLU A 59 2.63 8.99 -6.32
N LYS A 60 1.42 9.44 -6.67
CA LYS A 60 0.31 8.54 -6.97
C LYS A 60 0.62 7.77 -8.25
N TYR A 61 0.32 6.47 -8.26
CA TYR A 61 0.61 5.56 -9.38
C TYR A 61 0.22 6.11 -10.77
N GLN A 62 -0.93 6.76 -10.91
CA GLN A 62 -1.38 7.31 -12.19
C GLN A 62 -0.55 8.49 -12.73
N THR A 63 0.16 9.20 -11.85
CA THR A 63 0.95 10.39 -12.21
C THR A 63 2.45 10.19 -11.98
N ALA A 64 2.83 9.04 -11.42
CA ALA A 64 4.18 8.79 -10.99
C ALA A 64 5.11 8.54 -12.18
N THR A 65 6.29 9.14 -12.14
CA THR A 65 7.38 8.88 -13.10
C THR A 65 8.57 8.17 -12.45
N GLY A 66 8.52 8.00 -11.13
CA GLY A 66 9.53 7.35 -10.31
C GLY A 66 9.46 5.82 -10.34
N ARG A 67 10.41 5.20 -9.64
CA ARG A 67 10.49 3.74 -9.46
C ARG A 67 9.39 3.20 -8.55
N GLU A 68 9.06 3.95 -7.50
CA GLU A 68 8.05 3.57 -6.52
C GLU A 68 6.86 4.53 -6.59
N SER A 69 5.65 3.98 -6.53
CA SER A 69 4.43 4.78 -6.64
C SER A 69 3.35 4.30 -5.68
N LEU A 70 2.66 5.23 -5.03
CA LEU A 70 1.55 4.90 -4.13
C LEU A 70 0.30 4.51 -4.92
N VAL A 71 -0.19 3.30 -4.67
CA VAL A 71 -1.37 2.73 -5.33
C VAL A 71 -2.60 2.94 -4.44
N ALA A 72 -2.46 2.63 -3.15
CA ALA A 72 -3.52 2.78 -2.16
C ALA A 72 -2.95 2.90 -0.75
N ALA A 73 -3.75 3.43 0.17
CA ALA A 73 -3.42 3.43 1.59
C ALA A 73 -4.65 3.08 2.45
N TYR A 74 -4.44 2.26 3.47
CA TYR A 74 -5.46 1.70 4.33
C TYR A 74 -5.14 1.98 5.79
N ASP A 75 -6.17 2.28 6.58
CA ASP A 75 -6.07 2.33 8.03
C ASP A 75 -6.02 0.90 8.59
N LEU A 76 -4.99 0.59 9.38
CA LEU A 76 -4.82 -0.75 9.95
C LEU A 76 -5.89 -1.10 10.99
N TYR A 77 -6.50 -0.13 11.67
CA TYR A 77 -7.46 -0.39 12.76
C TYR A 77 -8.91 -0.14 12.37
N SER A 78 -9.14 0.61 11.29
CA SER A 78 -10.47 0.87 10.73
C SER A 78 -10.78 0.02 9.48
N GLU A 79 -9.80 -0.64 8.86
CA GLU A 79 -9.92 -1.34 7.55
C GLU A 79 -10.46 -0.45 6.43
N SER A 80 -10.50 0.87 6.64
CA SER A 80 -11.03 1.81 5.66
C SER A 80 -9.91 2.33 4.77
N ARG A 81 -10.22 2.49 3.48
CA ARG A 81 -9.30 3.12 2.52
C ARG A 81 -9.21 4.62 2.80
N ILE A 82 -7.99 5.11 3.00
CA ILE A 82 -7.71 6.52 3.33
C ILE A 82 -7.41 7.36 2.07
N SER A 83 -6.82 6.77 1.04
CA SER A 83 -6.43 7.47 -0.20
C SER A 83 -6.37 6.61 -1.45
#